data_AF-A0A7C5QMP2-F1
#
_entry.id   AF-A0A7C5QMP2-F1
#
_cell.length_a   1.000
_cell.length_b   1.000
_cell.length_c   1.000
_cell.angle_alpha   90.00
_cell.angle_beta   90.00
_cell.angle_gamma   90.00
#
_symmetry.space_group_name_H-M   'P 1'
#
loop_
_entity.id
_entity.type
_entity.pdbx_description
1 polymer ?
#
loop_
_entity_poly.entity_id
_entity_poly.type
_entity_poly.pdbx_seq_one_letter_code
_entity_poly.pdbx_strand_id
1 'polypeptide(L)'
;MRFPRRSGILLHPSSLPGPFGIGDLGEAAYRFVDFLAAAGQSYWQVLPLSPPGYGDSPYQALSAFAGNPLLISPQELARAGYLVEADVADLPAFPAGHVDYAAVGRFKAGLLERAFQRFRAHASAAERESFARFCREQAGWLDDFALFMALKEAHDLAPWYAWERDLAARDPALLAHWRAVLADKVEGQMWRQW
;
A
#
# COMPACT_ATOMS: atom_id res chain seq x y z
N MET A 1 31.08 4.85 -8.69
CA MET A 1 31.10 4.02 -7.45
C MET A 1 31.91 2.77 -7.69
N ARG A 2 32.68 2.29 -6.70
CA ARG A 2 33.38 1.01 -6.75
C ARG A 2 32.76 0.10 -5.70
N PHE A 3 32.04 -0.93 -6.12
CA PHE A 3 31.37 -1.84 -5.19
C PHE A 3 32.36 -2.92 -4.71
N PRO A 4 32.40 -3.23 -3.40
CA PRO A 4 33.16 -4.36 -2.91
C PRO A 4 32.54 -5.68 -3.44
N ARG A 5 33.33 -6.76 -3.49
CA ARG A 5 32.81 -8.10 -3.81
C ARG A 5 31.77 -8.50 -2.76
N ARG A 6 30.55 -8.75 -3.22
CA ARG A 6 29.36 -9.08 -2.42
C ARG A 6 28.43 -9.95 -3.26
N SER A 7 27.52 -10.67 -2.61
CA SER A 7 26.43 -11.41 -3.23
C SER A 7 25.10 -11.01 -2.62
N GLY A 8 24.00 -11.35 -3.31
CA GLY A 8 22.66 -11.07 -2.85
C GLY A 8 21.63 -11.92 -3.59
N ILE A 9 20.38 -11.80 -3.17
CA ILE A 9 19.24 -12.50 -3.76
C ILE A 9 18.25 -11.47 -4.31
N LEU A 10 17.75 -11.74 -5.52
CA LEU A 10 16.58 -11.07 -6.08
C LEU A 10 15.32 -11.82 -5.65
N LEU A 11 14.48 -11.17 -4.86
CA LEU A 11 13.18 -11.71 -4.45
C LEU A 11 12.24 -10.53 -4.22
N HIS A 12 11.10 -10.46 -4.91
CA HIS A 12 10.14 -9.40 -4.63
C HIS A 12 9.33 -9.73 -3.35
N PRO A 13 8.97 -8.76 -2.49
CA PRO A 13 8.21 -9.03 -1.27
C PRO A 13 6.89 -9.76 -1.51
N SER A 14 6.24 -9.56 -2.66
CA SER A 14 5.01 -10.29 -3.03
C SER A 14 5.20 -11.81 -3.15
N SER A 15 6.44 -12.29 -3.32
CA SER A 15 6.82 -13.70 -3.40
C SER A 15 7.17 -14.32 -2.05
N LEU A 16 7.19 -13.53 -0.97
CA LEU A 16 7.36 -14.07 0.37
C LEU A 16 6.15 -14.95 0.75
N PRO A 17 6.37 -16.02 1.52
CA PRO A 17 5.27 -16.86 1.98
C PRO A 17 4.41 -16.11 3.00
N GLY A 18 3.11 -16.37 3.02
CA GLY A 18 2.20 -15.79 3.99
C GLY A 18 0.75 -16.23 3.75
N PRO A 19 -0.14 -16.08 4.75
CA PRO A 19 -1.49 -16.61 4.65
C PRO A 19 -2.47 -15.66 3.92
N PHE A 20 -2.07 -14.43 3.57
CA PHE A 20 -2.95 -13.39 2.99
C PHE A 20 -2.94 -13.33 1.45
N GLY A 21 -2.59 -14.45 0.81
CA GLY A 21 -2.58 -14.59 -0.66
C GLY A 21 -1.46 -13.83 -1.40
N ILE A 22 -0.72 -12.97 -0.72
CA ILE A 22 0.47 -12.28 -1.22
C ILE A 22 1.47 -12.11 -0.07
N GLY A 23 2.76 -12.17 -0.38
CA GLY A 23 3.79 -11.78 0.59
C GLY A 23 3.70 -10.30 0.95
N ASP A 24 4.11 -9.96 2.18
CA ASP A 24 4.02 -8.62 2.75
C ASP A 24 5.28 -8.24 3.55
N LEU A 25 5.28 -7.02 4.08
CA LEU A 25 6.37 -6.46 4.89
C LEU A 25 6.20 -6.79 6.39
N GLY A 26 5.74 -7.99 6.72
CA GLY A 26 5.64 -8.50 8.09
C GLY A 26 6.74 -9.51 8.43
N GLU A 27 6.41 -10.46 9.30
CA GLU A 27 7.33 -11.47 9.85
C GLU A 27 8.13 -12.25 8.79
N ALA A 28 7.51 -12.59 7.66
CA ALA A 28 8.19 -13.32 6.59
C ALA A 28 9.35 -12.51 5.96
N ALA A 29 9.22 -11.18 5.88
CA ALA A 29 10.28 -10.31 5.40
C ALA A 29 11.46 -10.27 6.38
N TYR A 30 11.19 -10.17 7.69
CA TYR A 30 12.24 -10.25 8.72
C TYR A 30 12.97 -11.59 8.69
N ARG A 31 12.24 -12.71 8.63
CA ARG A 31 12.83 -14.05 8.50
C ARG A 31 13.67 -14.20 7.23
N PHE A 32 13.27 -13.56 6.13
CA PHE A 32 14.07 -13.56 4.91
C PHE A 32 15.36 -12.78 5.07
N VAL A 33 15.35 -11.62 5.75
CA VAL A 33 16.55 -10.87 6.10
C VAL A 33 17.47 -11.67 7.02
N ASP A 34 16.94 -12.37 8.03
CA ASP A 34 17.72 -13.26 8.89
C ASP A 34 18.38 -14.39 8.10
N PHE A 35 17.64 -14.98 7.15
CA PHE A 35 18.18 -15.97 6.22
C PHE A 35 19.33 -15.40 5.36
N LEU A 36 19.16 -14.20 4.80
CA LEU A 36 20.21 -13.54 4.01
C LEU A 36 21.47 -13.32 4.84
N ALA A 37 21.31 -12.82 6.08
CA ALA A 37 22.42 -12.61 6.99
C ALA A 37 23.14 -13.93 7.35
N ALA A 38 22.39 -14.97 7.69
CA ALA A 38 22.93 -16.29 8.01
C ALA A 38 23.65 -16.93 6.80
N ALA A 39 23.17 -16.69 5.58
CA ALA A 39 23.76 -17.16 4.33
C ALA A 39 24.90 -16.27 3.80
N GLY A 40 25.33 -15.26 4.55
CA GLY A 40 26.40 -14.33 4.16
C GLY A 40 26.06 -13.43 2.97
N GLN A 41 24.78 -13.31 2.61
CA GLN A 41 24.31 -12.40 1.57
C GLN A 41 24.31 -10.97 2.10
N SER A 42 24.65 -10.00 1.26
CA SER A 42 24.76 -8.58 1.64
C SER A 42 23.81 -7.67 0.87
N TYR A 43 23.09 -8.21 -0.12
CA TYR A 43 22.08 -7.47 -0.87
C TYR A 43 20.78 -8.25 -0.97
N TRP A 44 19.67 -7.53 -0.80
CA TRP A 44 18.35 -7.95 -1.21
C TRP A 44 17.90 -7.02 -2.33
N GLN A 45 17.79 -7.56 -3.54
CA GLN A 45 17.25 -6.81 -4.67
C GLN A 45 15.76 -7.07 -4.79
N VAL A 46 15.00 -6.01 -5.06
CA VAL A 46 13.55 -6.05 -5.30
C VAL A 46 13.22 -5.43 -6.66
N LEU A 47 12.05 -5.78 -7.20
CA LEU A 47 11.38 -5.02 -8.27
C LEU A 47 10.81 -3.71 -7.69
N PRO A 48 10.27 -2.79 -8.52
CA PRO A 48 9.65 -1.58 -8.00
C PRO A 48 8.53 -1.87 -7.00
N LEU A 49 8.48 -1.11 -5.91
CA LEU A 49 7.52 -1.27 -4.81
C LEU A 49 6.26 -0.44 -4.98
N SER A 50 6.09 0.20 -6.13
CA SER A 50 4.97 1.09 -6.40
C SER A 50 3.66 0.32 -6.62
N PRO A 51 2.49 0.94 -6.36
CA PRO A 51 1.20 0.31 -6.63
C PRO A 51 1.11 -0.05 -8.12
N PRO A 52 0.91 -1.34 -8.46
CA PRO A 52 0.80 -1.73 -9.85
C PRO A 52 -0.49 -1.17 -10.46
N GLY A 53 -0.43 -0.84 -11.73
CA GLY A 53 -1.58 -0.48 -12.56
C GLY A 53 -2.25 -1.71 -13.16
N TYR A 54 -2.70 -1.59 -14.40
CA TYR A 54 -3.35 -2.69 -15.10
C TYR A 54 -2.35 -3.84 -15.39
N GLY A 55 -2.76 -5.08 -15.11
CA GLY A 55 -1.94 -6.28 -15.33
C GLY A 55 -0.92 -6.60 -14.24
N ASP A 56 -1.06 -5.98 -13.06
CA ASP A 56 -0.31 -6.29 -11.83
C ASP A 56 1.22 -6.14 -11.95
N SER A 57 1.69 -5.48 -13.01
CA SER A 57 3.10 -5.28 -13.29
C SER A 57 3.69 -4.17 -12.42
N PRO A 58 4.77 -4.43 -11.66
CA PRO A 58 5.44 -3.39 -10.87
C PRO A 58 6.10 -2.31 -11.74
N TYR A 59 6.23 -2.54 -13.05
CA TYR A 59 6.79 -1.58 -14.01
C TYR A 59 5.74 -0.67 -14.66
N GLN A 60 4.45 -0.91 -14.40
CA GLN A 60 3.35 -0.07 -14.87
C GLN A 60 2.63 0.55 -13.68
N ALA A 61 3.34 1.37 -12.93
CA ALA A 61 2.86 1.88 -11.65
C ALA A 61 1.82 3.01 -11.78
N LEU A 62 0.93 3.11 -10.78
CA LEU A 62 -0.02 4.23 -10.63
C LEU A 62 0.65 5.51 -10.08
N SER A 63 1.86 5.39 -9.54
CA SER A 63 2.66 6.50 -9.03
C SER A 63 4.13 6.12 -9.06
N ALA A 64 5.00 7.10 -9.33
CA ALA A 64 6.46 6.93 -9.22
C ALA A 64 6.98 7.02 -7.78
N PHE A 65 6.13 7.45 -6.83
CA PHE A 65 6.52 7.73 -5.44
C PHE A 65 5.84 6.81 -4.42
N ALA A 66 4.57 6.48 -4.64
CA ALA A 66 3.77 5.73 -3.68
C ALA A 66 4.29 4.30 -3.49
N GLY A 67 4.03 3.71 -2.32
CA GLY A 67 4.22 2.30 -2.02
C GLY A 67 2.95 1.48 -2.25
N ASN A 68 3.11 0.22 -2.66
CA ASN A 68 2.01 -0.71 -2.92
C ASN A 68 1.29 -1.11 -1.62
N PRO A 69 0.01 -0.73 -1.41
CA PRO A 69 -0.73 -1.07 -0.20
C PRO A 69 -0.93 -2.57 0.02
N LEU A 70 -0.81 -3.39 -1.04
CA LEU A 70 -0.90 -4.86 -0.91
C LEU A 70 0.29 -5.45 -0.15
N LEU A 71 1.38 -4.72 0.03
CA LEU A 71 2.54 -5.15 0.82
C LEU A 71 2.43 -4.78 2.31
N ILE A 72 1.38 -4.07 2.73
CA ILE A 72 1.10 -3.82 4.14
C ILE A 72 0.68 -5.14 4.80
N SER A 73 1.28 -5.45 5.94
CA SER A 73 1.04 -6.70 6.67
C SER A 73 -0.20 -6.59 7.58
N PRO A 74 -1.23 -7.45 7.39
CA PRO A 74 -2.37 -7.49 8.30
C PRO A 74 -2.00 -7.85 9.75
N GLN A 75 -0.99 -8.71 9.98
CA GLN A 75 -0.54 -9.02 11.35
C GLN A 75 0.05 -7.80 12.02
N GLU A 76 0.88 -7.01 11.33
CA GLU A 76 1.48 -5.84 11.95
C GLU A 76 0.40 -4.80 12.32
N LEU A 77 -0.64 -4.66 11.49
CA LEU A 77 -1.81 -3.86 11.83
C LEU A 77 -2.58 -4.41 13.04
N ALA A 78 -2.67 -5.73 13.19
CA ALA A 78 -3.28 -6.36 14.37
C ALA A 78 -2.43 -6.14 15.63
N ARG A 79 -1.11 -6.29 15.54
CA ARG A 79 -0.16 -6.01 16.63
C ARG A 79 -0.19 -4.54 17.05
N ALA A 80 -0.40 -3.63 16.11
CA ALA A 80 -0.59 -2.21 16.36
C ALA A 80 -1.99 -1.86 16.92
N GLY A 81 -2.92 -2.82 17.02
CA GLY A 81 -4.27 -2.60 17.55
C GLY A 81 -5.27 -2.00 16.56
N TYR A 82 -4.91 -1.89 15.28
CA TYR A 82 -5.80 -1.38 14.22
C TYR A 82 -6.64 -2.47 13.55
N LEU A 83 -6.21 -3.73 13.70
CA LEU A 83 -7.04 -4.91 13.43
C LEU A 83 -7.19 -5.73 14.71
N VAL A 84 -8.26 -6.52 14.80
CA VAL A 84 -8.41 -7.54 15.84
C VAL A 84 -8.08 -8.91 15.27
N GLU A 85 -7.76 -9.88 16.12
CA GLU A 85 -7.42 -11.24 15.68
C GLU A 85 -8.51 -11.86 14.79
N ALA A 86 -9.78 -11.60 15.09
CA ALA A 86 -10.91 -12.05 14.28
C ALA A 86 -10.91 -11.48 12.85
N ASP A 87 -10.34 -10.29 12.61
CA ASP A 87 -10.24 -9.71 11.27
C ASP A 87 -9.23 -10.46 10.39
N VAL A 88 -8.22 -11.11 11.00
CA VAL A 88 -7.13 -11.81 10.30
C VAL A 88 -7.20 -13.33 10.40
N ALA A 89 -8.14 -13.86 11.19
CA ALA A 89 -8.39 -15.30 11.32
C ALA A 89 -9.32 -15.86 10.25
N ASP A 90 -10.31 -15.07 9.80
CA ASP A 90 -11.27 -15.49 8.75
C ASP A 90 -10.70 -15.21 7.35
N LEU A 91 -9.87 -16.14 6.88
CA LEU A 91 -9.13 -15.99 5.63
C LEU A 91 -9.84 -16.68 4.46
N PRO A 92 -10.02 -15.98 3.31
CA PRO A 92 -10.36 -16.64 2.07
C PRO A 92 -9.31 -17.70 1.70
N ALA A 93 -9.75 -18.74 0.99
CA ALA A 93 -8.83 -19.71 0.42
C ALA A 93 -8.05 -19.07 -0.75
N PHE A 94 -6.77 -18.78 -0.52
CA PHE A 94 -5.86 -18.29 -1.56
C PHE A 94 -5.01 -19.42 -2.16
N PRO A 95 -4.64 -19.36 -3.45
CA PRO A 95 -3.70 -20.31 -4.04
C PRO A 95 -2.32 -20.23 -3.37
N ALA A 96 -1.71 -21.37 -3.06
CA ALA A 96 -0.43 -21.41 -2.35
C ALA A 96 0.81 -21.06 -3.22
N GLY A 97 0.69 -21.16 -4.56
CA GLY A 97 1.84 -21.06 -5.48
C GLY A 97 1.88 -19.80 -6.35
N HIS A 98 0.84 -18.97 -6.32
CA HIS A 98 0.77 -17.73 -7.09
C HIS A 98 -0.21 -16.74 -6.45
N VAL A 99 -0.08 -15.47 -6.79
CA VAL A 99 -0.93 -14.39 -6.28
C VAL A 99 -2.17 -14.25 -7.18
N ASP A 100 -3.36 -14.36 -6.60
CA ASP A 100 -4.61 -13.86 -7.20
C ASP A 100 -4.80 -12.40 -6.81
N TYR A 101 -4.26 -11.48 -7.61
CA TYR A 101 -4.27 -10.04 -7.31
C TYR A 101 -5.68 -9.46 -7.15
N ALA A 102 -6.66 -9.98 -7.89
CA ALA A 102 -8.03 -9.50 -7.78
C ALA A 102 -8.67 -9.90 -6.44
N ALA A 103 -8.50 -11.15 -6.02
CA ALA A 103 -8.99 -11.62 -4.73
C ALA A 103 -8.25 -10.93 -3.56
N VAL A 104 -6.92 -10.86 -3.64
CA VAL A 104 -6.08 -10.20 -2.62
C VAL A 104 -6.41 -8.72 -2.52
N GLY A 105 -6.60 -8.02 -3.64
CA GLY A 105 -6.94 -6.60 -3.67
C GLY A 105 -8.25 -6.31 -2.95
N ARG A 106 -9.32 -7.06 -3.22
CA ARG A 106 -10.61 -6.92 -2.51
C ARG A 106 -10.48 -7.19 -1.02
N PHE A 107 -9.79 -8.28 -0.67
CA PHE A 107 -9.60 -8.67 0.73
C PHE A 107 -8.80 -7.64 1.53
N LYS A 108 -7.62 -7.22 1.02
CA LYS A 108 -6.77 -6.25 1.70
C LYS A 108 -7.39 -4.85 1.72
N ALA A 109 -8.14 -4.43 0.70
CA ALA A 109 -8.88 -3.17 0.73
C ALA A 109 -9.87 -3.11 1.91
N GLY A 110 -10.62 -4.19 2.15
CA GLY A 110 -11.54 -4.28 3.29
C GLY A 110 -10.85 -4.29 4.65
N LEU A 111 -9.66 -4.88 4.76
CA LEU A 111 -8.85 -4.82 5.98
C LEU A 111 -8.30 -3.41 6.22
N LEU A 112 -7.72 -2.79 5.20
CA LEU A 112 -7.12 -1.45 5.31
C LEU A 112 -8.15 -0.38 5.64
N GLU A 113 -9.38 -0.48 5.09
CA GLU A 113 -10.48 0.40 5.47
C GLU A 113 -10.85 0.22 6.96
N ARG A 114 -11.03 -1.02 7.43
CA ARG A 114 -11.30 -1.28 8.86
C ARG A 114 -10.19 -0.76 9.76
N ALA A 115 -8.93 -0.98 9.37
CA ALA A 115 -7.77 -0.52 10.11
C ALA A 115 -7.72 1.01 10.21
N PHE A 116 -7.99 1.70 9.11
CA PHE A 116 -8.07 3.15 9.09
C PHE A 116 -9.20 3.70 9.98
N GLN A 117 -10.38 3.07 9.97
CA GLN A 117 -11.47 3.49 10.87
C GLN A 117 -11.10 3.32 12.35
N ARG A 118 -10.39 2.24 12.71
CA ARG A 118 -9.88 2.06 14.09
C ARG A 118 -8.78 3.06 14.42
N PHE A 119 -7.90 3.39 13.47
CA PHE A 119 -6.94 4.49 13.63
C PHE A 119 -7.66 5.81 13.92
N ARG A 120 -8.66 6.18 13.12
CA ARG A 120 -9.44 7.41 13.37
C ARG A 120 -10.11 7.43 14.74
N ALA A 121 -10.58 6.28 15.23
CA ALA A 121 -11.25 6.19 16.53
C ALA A 121 -10.29 6.15 17.73
N HIS A 122 -9.15 5.48 17.60
CA HIS A 122 -8.34 5.06 18.75
C HIS A 122 -6.87 5.45 18.71
N ALA A 123 -6.36 6.00 17.60
CA ALA A 123 -4.97 6.41 17.50
C ALA A 123 -4.62 7.42 18.60
N SER A 124 -3.46 7.19 19.23
CA SER A 124 -2.89 8.08 20.22
C SER A 124 -2.55 9.45 19.62
N ALA A 125 -2.40 10.47 20.46
CA ALA A 125 -1.95 11.78 20.01
C ALA A 125 -0.59 11.71 19.29
N ALA A 126 0.31 10.82 19.72
CA ALA A 126 1.63 10.64 19.11
C ALA A 126 1.53 10.05 17.70
N GLU A 127 0.65 9.08 17.48
CA GLU A 127 0.44 8.47 16.15
C GLU A 127 -0.25 9.46 15.19
N ARG A 128 -1.22 10.24 15.68
CA ARG A 128 -1.85 11.30 14.90
C ARG A 128 -0.85 12.36 14.47
N GLU A 129 0.06 12.76 15.36
CA GLU A 129 1.13 13.70 15.01
C GLU A 129 2.16 13.08 14.07
N SER A 130 2.49 11.80 14.22
CA SER A 130 3.35 11.07 13.28
C SER A 130 2.75 11.05 11.87
N PHE A 131 1.47 10.70 11.74
CA PHE A 131 0.74 10.72 10.48
C PHE A 131 0.64 12.12 9.89
N ALA A 132 0.27 13.13 10.69
CA ALA A 132 0.18 14.51 10.22
C ALA A 132 1.55 15.04 9.74
N ARG A 133 2.65 14.67 10.41
CA ARG A 133 4.00 15.02 9.99
C ARG A 133 4.37 14.36 8.67
N PHE A 134 4.09 13.07 8.52
CA PHE A 134 4.29 12.36 7.26
C PHE A 134 3.55 13.05 6.11
N CYS A 135 2.28 13.41 6.31
CA CYS A 135 1.50 14.12 5.29
C CYS A 135 2.14 15.46 4.91
N ARG A 136 2.62 16.25 5.89
CA ARG A 136 3.32 17.52 5.62
C ARG A 136 4.63 17.31 4.87
N GLU A 137 5.42 16.31 5.24
CA GLU A 137 6.73 16.03 4.62
C GLU A 137 6.59 15.47 3.20
N GLN A 138 5.51 14.74 2.91
CA GLN A 138 5.27 14.10 1.63
C GLN A 138 4.27 14.84 0.73
N ALA A 139 3.79 16.02 1.14
CA ALA A 139 2.75 16.81 0.45
C ALA A 139 3.05 17.05 -1.04
N GLY A 140 4.33 17.11 -1.43
CA GLY A 140 4.76 17.31 -2.82
C GLY A 140 4.31 16.22 -3.81
N TRP A 141 3.90 15.04 -3.33
CA TRP A 141 3.34 13.97 -4.17
C TRP A 141 2.10 13.31 -3.56
N LEU A 142 2.00 13.28 -2.22
CA LEU A 142 0.97 12.53 -1.50
C LEU A 142 -0.43 13.11 -1.75
N ASP A 143 -0.58 14.44 -1.75
CA ASP A 143 -1.88 15.10 -1.87
C ASP A 143 -2.55 14.84 -3.22
N ASP A 144 -1.74 14.79 -4.29
CA ASP A 144 -2.22 14.48 -5.63
C ASP A 144 -2.46 12.99 -5.82
N PHE A 145 -1.56 12.14 -5.29
CA PHE A 145 -1.73 10.69 -5.34
C PHE A 145 -2.99 10.22 -4.60
N ALA A 146 -3.21 10.72 -3.38
CA ALA A 146 -4.35 10.35 -2.56
C ALA A 146 -5.68 10.78 -3.22
N LEU A 147 -5.74 12.00 -3.77
CA LEU A 147 -6.91 12.46 -4.54
C LEU A 147 -7.11 11.62 -5.80
N PHE A 148 -6.06 11.35 -6.56
CA PHE A 148 -6.12 10.51 -7.75
C PHE A 148 -6.68 9.12 -7.44
N MET A 149 -6.20 8.47 -6.37
CA MET A 149 -6.68 7.15 -5.98
C MET A 149 -8.13 7.18 -5.49
N ALA A 150 -8.51 8.19 -4.70
CA ALA A 150 -9.90 8.35 -4.25
C ALA A 150 -10.86 8.58 -5.44
N LEU A 151 -10.47 9.42 -6.41
CA LEU A 151 -11.23 9.63 -7.65
C LEU A 151 -11.31 8.36 -8.47
N LYS A 152 -10.19 7.62 -8.58
CA LYS A 152 -10.15 6.35 -9.30
C LYS A 152 -11.10 5.33 -8.71
N GLU A 153 -11.15 5.20 -7.39
CA GLU A 153 -12.14 4.34 -6.71
C GLU A 153 -13.58 4.83 -6.93
N ALA A 154 -13.82 6.14 -6.91
CA ALA A 154 -15.15 6.75 -7.15
C ALA A 154 -15.64 6.59 -8.60
N HIS A 155 -14.75 6.31 -9.56
CA HIS A 155 -15.05 6.10 -10.98
C HIS A 155 -14.81 4.64 -11.40
N ASP A 156 -15.12 3.67 -10.53
CA ASP A 156 -15.06 2.23 -10.83
C ASP A 156 -13.69 1.76 -11.38
N LEU A 157 -12.61 2.36 -10.87
CA LEU A 157 -11.23 2.10 -11.29
C LEU A 157 -10.93 2.45 -12.76
N ALA A 158 -11.76 3.27 -13.40
CA ALA A 158 -11.51 3.81 -14.74
C ALA A 158 -10.17 4.58 -14.79
N PRO A 159 -9.48 4.58 -15.94
CA PRO A 159 -8.32 5.43 -16.15
C PRO A 159 -8.72 6.90 -16.18
N TRP A 160 -7.82 7.80 -15.75
CA TRP A 160 -8.13 9.23 -15.58
C TRP A 160 -8.58 9.93 -16.87
N TYR A 161 -8.12 9.49 -18.04
CA TYR A 161 -8.49 10.06 -19.33
C TYR A 161 -9.91 9.67 -19.77
N ALA A 162 -10.58 8.78 -19.04
CA ALA A 162 -11.99 8.42 -19.25
C ALA A 162 -12.94 9.14 -18.28
N TRP A 163 -12.41 9.94 -17.34
CA TRP A 163 -13.23 10.75 -16.44
C TRP A 163 -13.80 11.98 -17.15
N GLU A 164 -14.66 12.72 -16.45
CA GLU A 164 -15.18 14.01 -16.91
C GLU A 164 -14.05 14.92 -17.36
N ARG A 165 -14.23 15.62 -18.49
CA ARG A 165 -13.15 16.39 -19.16
C ARG A 165 -12.48 17.39 -18.23
N ASP A 166 -13.27 18.13 -17.44
CA ASP A 166 -12.74 19.17 -16.56
C ASP A 166 -12.00 18.57 -15.36
N LEU A 167 -12.39 17.36 -14.93
CA LEU A 167 -11.69 16.62 -13.89
C LEU A 167 -10.36 16.05 -14.41
N ALA A 168 -10.37 15.46 -15.61
CA ALA A 168 -9.17 14.99 -16.30
C ALA A 168 -8.19 16.14 -16.61
N ALA A 169 -8.72 17.33 -16.90
CA ALA A 169 -7.95 18.56 -17.10
C ALA A 169 -7.50 19.23 -15.78
N ARG A 170 -7.86 18.66 -14.62
CA ARG A 170 -7.49 19.14 -13.29
C ARG A 170 -8.00 20.57 -13.01
N ASP A 171 -9.23 20.87 -13.41
CA ASP A 171 -9.86 22.15 -13.07
C ASP A 171 -9.81 22.40 -11.55
N PRO A 172 -9.24 23.53 -11.07
CA PRO A 172 -9.03 23.75 -9.65
C PRO A 172 -10.30 23.74 -8.81
N ALA A 173 -11.42 24.24 -9.34
CA ALA A 173 -12.69 24.29 -8.61
C ALA A 173 -13.28 22.88 -8.48
N LEU A 174 -13.22 22.09 -9.55
CA LEU A 174 -13.68 20.70 -9.53
C LEU A 174 -12.79 19.81 -8.64
N LEU A 175 -11.47 20.01 -8.65
CA LEU A 175 -10.57 19.31 -7.73
C LEU A 175 -10.87 19.69 -6.26
N ALA A 176 -11.10 20.96 -5.96
CA ALA A 176 -11.47 21.39 -4.61
C ALA A 176 -12.81 20.78 -4.17
N HIS A 177 -13.80 20.72 -5.06
CA HIS A 177 -15.07 20.04 -4.82
C HIS A 177 -14.87 18.57 -4.48
N TRP A 178 -14.14 17.82 -5.32
CA TRP A 178 -13.90 16.39 -5.10
C TRP A 178 -13.03 16.11 -3.88
N ARG A 179 -12.06 16.96 -3.55
CA ARG A 179 -11.31 16.86 -2.28
C ARG A 179 -12.24 16.97 -1.07
N ALA A 180 -13.24 17.85 -1.11
CA ALA A 180 -14.22 17.98 -0.04
C ALA A 180 -15.19 16.79 0.01
N VAL A 181 -15.71 16.36 -1.14
CA VAL A 181 -16.64 15.21 -1.24
C VAL A 181 -15.98 13.90 -0.80
N LEU A 182 -14.71 13.69 -1.15
CA LEU A 182 -13.97 12.47 -0.87
C LEU A 182 -13.00 12.62 0.30
N ALA A 183 -13.17 13.60 1.20
CA ALA A 183 -12.21 13.92 2.24
C ALA A 183 -11.77 12.70 3.06
N ASP A 184 -12.72 11.87 3.53
CA ASP A 184 -12.42 10.66 4.28
C ASP A 184 -11.66 9.61 3.45
N LYS A 185 -11.97 9.51 2.15
CA LYS A 185 -11.29 8.58 1.23
C LYS A 185 -9.89 9.06 0.90
N VAL A 186 -9.70 10.35 0.70
CA VAL A 186 -8.38 10.96 0.49
C VAL A 186 -7.52 10.75 1.73
N GLU A 187 -8.02 11.03 2.93
CA GLU A 187 -7.30 10.77 4.18
C GLU A 187 -6.94 9.28 4.33
N GLY A 188 -7.86 8.38 4.00
CA GLY A 188 -7.59 6.94 3.99
C GLY A 188 -6.51 6.52 3.01
N GLN A 189 -6.44 7.12 1.81
CA GLN A 189 -5.34 6.87 0.86
C GLN A 189 -4.02 7.41 1.39
N MET A 190 -4.02 8.58 2.05
CA MET A 190 -2.83 9.13 2.69
C MET A 190 -2.33 8.20 3.80
N TRP A 191 -3.23 7.71 4.64
CA TRP A 191 -2.90 6.80 5.74
C TRP A 191 -2.29 5.49 5.27
N ARG A 192 -2.73 4.94 4.13
CA ARG A 192 -2.13 3.75 3.52
C ARG A 192 -0.67 3.95 3.06
N GLN A 193 -0.17 5.19 3.04
CA GLN A 193 1.22 5.51 2.66
C GLN A 193 2.10 5.82 3.87
N TRP A 194 1.52 6.02 5.05
CA TRP A 194 2.20 6.22 6.33
C TRP A 194 2.60 4.89 6.95
#